data_AF-A0A7K2KRD5-F1
#
_entry.id   AF-A0A7K2KRD5-F1
#
_cell.length_a   1.000
_cell.length_b   1.000
_cell.length_c   1.000
_cell.angle_alpha   90.00
_cell.angle_beta   90.00
_cell.angle_gamma   90.00
#
_symmetry.space_group_name_H-M   'P 1'
#
loop_
_entity.id
_entity.type
_entity.pdbx_description
1 polymer ?
#
loop_
_entity_poly.entity_id
_entity_poly.type
_entity_poly.pdbx_seq_one_letter_code
_entity_poly.pdbx_strand_id
1 'polypeptide(L)'
;MDPVAALNRIAFLLERAQAPGYRARAFRTAAAALSALPEGEADRRAAAGTLEAVKGIGPKTAAVVREALDGRVPEYLAGLEAELEESLRTAEPTGGGQELRAALRGDCHLHSDWSDGGASIEDMGRAAASLGHAWAVLTD
;
A
#
# COMPACT_ATOMS: atom_id res chain seq x y z
N MET A 1 9.45 -7.86 -9.95
CA MET A 1 8.23 -7.16 -9.48
C MET A 1 8.59 -5.68 -9.37
N ASP A 2 7.66 -4.74 -9.61
CA ASP A 2 7.95 -3.32 -9.37
C ASP A 2 8.11 -3.06 -7.85
N PRO A 3 9.27 -2.55 -7.37
CA PRO A 3 9.48 -2.27 -5.96
C PRO A 3 8.52 -1.21 -5.40
N VAL A 4 8.11 -0.22 -6.20
CA VAL A 4 7.16 0.81 -5.77
C VAL A 4 5.80 0.17 -5.49
N ALA A 5 5.31 -0.67 -6.42
CA ALA A 5 4.11 -1.46 -6.22
C ALA A 5 4.19 -2.36 -4.97
N ALA A 6 5.33 -3.01 -4.72
CA ALA A 6 5.52 -3.85 -3.54
C ALA A 6 5.41 -3.06 -2.22
N LEU A 7 6.09 -1.90 -2.13
CA LEU A 7 6.02 -1.02 -0.96
C LEU A 7 4.60 -0.50 -0.72
N ASN A 8 3.91 -0.08 -1.78
CA ASN A 8 2.51 0.38 -1.69
C ASN A 8 1.55 -0.75 -1.26
N ARG A 9 1.75 -1.98 -1.75
CA ARG A 9 0.97 -3.15 -1.35
C ARG A 9 1.17 -3.48 0.13
N ILE A 10 2.40 -3.41 0.63
CA ILE A 10 2.70 -3.60 2.04
C ILE A 10 2.02 -2.53 2.90
N ALA A 11 2.09 -1.25 2.51
CA ALA A 11 1.44 -0.17 3.24
C ALA A 11 -0.07 -0.42 3.36
N PHE A 12 -0.71 -0.80 2.25
CA PHE A 12 -2.13 -1.16 2.21
C PHE A 12 -2.47 -2.33 3.16
N LEU A 13 -1.67 -3.39 3.16
CA LEU A 13 -1.92 -4.55 4.03
C LEU A 13 -1.78 -4.19 5.50
N LEU A 14 -0.82 -3.33 5.85
CA LEU A 14 -0.67 -2.80 7.22
C LEU A 14 -1.85 -1.93 7.65
N GLU A 15 -2.33 -1.05 6.76
CA GLU A 15 -3.54 -0.22 6.99
C GLU A 15 -4.76 -1.13 7.23
N ARG A 16 -4.94 -2.14 6.37
CA ARG A 16 -6.02 -3.12 6.50
C ARG A 16 -5.97 -3.91 7.81
N ALA A 17 -4.78 -4.29 8.24
CA ALA A 17 -4.58 -4.99 9.51
C ALA A 17 -4.69 -4.06 10.74
N GLN A 18 -5.02 -2.78 10.55
CA GLN A 18 -5.06 -1.75 11.61
C GLN A 18 -3.74 -1.66 12.40
N ALA A 19 -2.61 -1.90 11.72
CA ALA A 19 -1.30 -1.75 12.33
C ALA A 19 -1.06 -0.27 12.73
N PRO A 20 -0.17 0.01 13.69
CA PRO A 20 0.17 1.39 14.06
C PRO A 20 0.53 2.23 12.83
N GLY A 21 -0.15 3.37 12.66
CA GLY A 21 -0.12 4.15 11.41
C GLY A 21 1.27 4.59 10.94
N TYR A 22 2.22 4.77 11.86
CA TYR A 22 3.61 5.07 11.50
C TYR A 22 4.27 3.96 10.66
N ARG A 23 3.83 2.70 10.78
CA ARG A 23 4.36 1.58 10.00
C ARG A 23 3.98 1.72 8.55
N ALA A 24 2.69 1.85 8.24
CA ALA A 24 2.21 2.05 6.88
C ALA A 24 2.83 3.33 6.27
N ARG A 25 2.87 4.42 7.04
CA ARG A 25 3.52 5.68 6.63
C ARG A 25 4.99 5.48 6.22
N ALA A 26 5.76 4.65 6.92
CA ALA A 26 7.15 4.38 6.54
C ALA A 26 7.28 3.73 5.15
N PHE A 27 6.37 2.81 4.81
CA PHE A 27 6.34 2.18 3.48
C PHE A 27 5.87 3.15 2.38
N ARG A 28 4.85 3.98 2.65
CA ARG A 28 4.42 5.06 1.74
C ARG A 28 5.55 6.05 1.47
N THR A 29 6.25 6.49 2.50
CA THR A 29 7.40 7.40 2.37
C THR A 29 8.52 6.77 1.55
N ALA A 30 8.83 5.49 1.76
CA ALA A 30 9.84 4.80 0.97
C ALA A 30 9.42 4.66 -0.50
N ALA A 31 8.15 4.37 -0.77
CA ALA A 31 7.62 4.30 -2.13
C ALA A 31 7.75 5.66 -2.85
N ALA A 32 7.36 6.75 -2.19
CA ALA A 32 7.51 8.11 -2.72
C ALA A 32 8.97 8.49 -2.97
N ALA A 33 9.87 8.17 -2.03
CA ALA A 33 11.30 8.41 -2.17
C ALA A 33 11.90 7.64 -3.35
N LEU A 34 11.46 6.39 -3.56
CA LEU A 34 11.93 5.55 -4.65
C LEU A 34 11.40 6.04 -6.01
N SER A 35 10.11 6.39 -6.10
CA SER A 35 9.50 6.94 -7.34
C SER A 35 10.11 8.27 -7.78
N ALA A 36 10.70 9.03 -6.85
CA ALA A 36 11.37 10.30 -7.15
C ALA A 36 12.81 10.10 -7.68
N LEU A 37 13.36 8.89 -7.63
CA LEU A 37 14.68 8.62 -8.18
C LEU A 37 14.66 8.60 -9.72
N PRO A 38 15.76 9.04 -10.38
CA PRO A 38 15.91 8.83 -11.81
C PRO A 38 15.85 7.35 -12.20
N GLU A 39 15.47 7.09 -13.44
CA GLU A 39 15.43 5.73 -14.00
C GLU A 39 16.78 5.00 -13.81
N GLY A 40 16.72 3.74 -13.38
CA GLY A 40 17.89 2.88 -13.11
C GLY A 40 18.75 3.31 -11.91
N GLU A 41 18.40 4.36 -11.17
CA GLU A 41 19.13 4.75 -9.95
C GLU A 41 18.84 3.79 -8.79
N ALA A 42 17.61 3.27 -8.71
CA ALA A 42 17.23 2.27 -7.72
C ALA A 42 18.11 1.00 -7.83
N ASP A 43 18.29 0.47 -9.05
CA ASP A 43 19.14 -0.69 -9.34
C ASP A 43 20.60 -0.43 -8.97
N ARG A 44 21.14 0.74 -9.36
CA ARG A 44 22.51 1.13 -9.04
C ARG A 44 22.76 1.19 -7.53
N ARG A 45 21.84 1.79 -6.78
CA ARG A 45 21.92 1.86 -5.32
C ARG A 45 21.76 0.51 -4.65
N ALA A 46 20.89 -0.35 -5.18
CA ALA A 46 20.72 -1.72 -4.69
C ALA A 46 22.03 -2.51 -4.85
N ALA A 47 22.64 -2.48 -6.03
CA ALA A 47 23.91 -3.15 -6.31
C ALA A 47 25.08 -2.60 -5.47
N ALA A 48 25.08 -1.29 -5.21
CA ALA A 48 26.08 -0.63 -4.37
C ALA A 48 25.83 -0.77 -2.86
N GLY A 49 24.68 -1.31 -2.43
CA GLY A 49 24.31 -1.39 -1.02
C GLY A 49 23.99 -0.03 -0.37
N THR A 50 23.60 0.98 -1.15
CA THR A 50 23.43 2.38 -0.69
C THR A 50 21.98 2.87 -0.70
N LEU A 51 20.99 1.97 -0.80
CA LEU A 51 19.57 2.33 -0.74
C LEU A 51 19.21 3.10 0.54
N GLU A 52 19.78 2.72 1.68
CA GLU A 52 19.50 3.33 3.00
C GLU A 52 20.09 4.75 3.13
N ALA A 53 20.94 5.18 2.19
CA ALA A 53 21.38 6.56 2.10
C ALA A 53 20.29 7.49 1.51
N VAL A 54 19.23 6.93 0.91
CA VAL A 54 18.09 7.70 0.43
C VAL A 54 17.19 8.05 1.61
N LYS A 55 16.99 9.35 1.85
CA LYS A 55 16.10 9.83 2.91
C LYS A 55 14.69 9.22 2.73
N GLY A 56 14.20 8.54 3.77
CA GLY A 56 12.89 7.87 3.76
C GLY A 56 12.96 6.36 3.49
N ILE A 57 14.12 5.84 3.10
CA ILE A 57 14.36 4.39 2.96
C ILE A 57 15.15 3.91 4.18
N GLY A 58 14.54 3.03 4.97
CA GLY A 58 15.18 2.37 6.11
C GLY A 58 15.51 0.91 5.81
N PRO A 59 16.17 0.19 6.73
CA PRO A 59 16.65 -1.18 6.48
C PRO A 59 15.56 -2.13 5.98
N LYS A 60 14.35 -2.02 6.54
CA LYS A 60 13.21 -2.88 6.19
C LYS A 60 12.63 -2.59 4.81
N THR A 61 12.49 -1.32 4.44
CA THR A 61 12.00 -0.94 3.10
C THR A 61 13.08 -1.18 2.04
N ALA A 62 14.36 -1.00 2.38
CA ALA A 62 15.48 -1.35 1.52
C ALA A 62 15.53 -2.85 1.21
N ALA A 63 15.26 -3.71 2.19
CA ALA A 63 15.18 -5.16 1.98
C ALA A 63 14.08 -5.53 0.96
N VAL A 64 12.88 -4.96 1.14
CA VAL A 64 11.77 -5.13 0.20
C VAL A 64 12.16 -4.68 -1.22
N VAL A 65 12.83 -3.53 -1.34
CA VAL A 65 13.26 -3.02 -2.65
C VAL A 65 14.24 -3.98 -3.31
N ARG A 66 15.25 -4.47 -2.59
CA ARG A 66 16.24 -5.42 -3.13
C ARG A 66 15.57 -6.71 -3.61
N GLU A 67 14.71 -7.30 -2.77
CA GLU A 67 14.01 -8.54 -3.12
C GLU A 67 13.12 -8.38 -4.36
N ALA A 68 12.41 -7.26 -4.47
CA ALA A 68 11.57 -6.96 -5.63
C ALA A 68 12.38 -6.77 -6.93
N LEU A 69 13.52 -6.08 -6.85
CA LEU A 69 14.47 -5.87 -7.95
C LEU A 69 15.12 -7.20 -8.39
N ASP A 70 15.37 -8.12 -7.46
CA ASP A 70 15.82 -9.49 -7.75
C ASP A 70 14.73 -10.35 -8.43
N GLY A 71 13.56 -9.79 -8.73
CA GLY A 71 12.44 -10.50 -9.33
C GLY A 71 11.67 -11.40 -8.36
N ARG A 72 12.01 -11.38 -7.06
CA ARG A 72 11.33 -12.17 -6.02
C ARG A 72 10.13 -11.41 -5.46
N VAL A 73 9.20 -12.14 -4.86
CA VAL A 73 8.19 -11.53 -3.98
C VAL A 73 8.87 -11.24 -2.65
N PRO A 74 8.84 -9.99 -2.13
CA PRO A 74 9.47 -9.68 -0.87
C PRO A 74 8.92 -10.52 0.29
N GLU A 75 9.79 -11.03 1.16
CA GLU A 75 9.39 -11.92 2.26
C GLU A 75 8.40 -11.23 3.21
N TYR A 76 8.62 -9.94 3.45
CA TYR A 76 7.70 -9.14 4.27
C TYR A 76 6.32 -8.97 3.63
N LEU A 77 6.25 -8.86 2.30
CA LEU A 77 4.99 -8.81 1.58
C LEU A 77 4.27 -10.16 1.65
N ALA A 78 5.00 -11.24 1.35
CA ALA A 78 4.45 -12.61 1.39
C ALA A 78 3.87 -12.95 2.76
N GLY A 79 4.53 -12.56 3.86
CA GLY A 79 4.03 -12.75 5.21
C GLY A 79 2.69 -12.03 5.47
N LEU A 80 2.58 -10.76 5.07
CA LEU A 80 1.34 -10.00 5.23
C LEU A 80 0.20 -10.53 4.35
N GLU A 81 0.52 -11.05 3.16
CA GLU A 81 -0.49 -11.67 2.29
C GLU A 81 -0.98 -13.01 2.85
N ALA A 82 -0.11 -13.81 3.45
CA ALA A 82 -0.49 -15.04 4.14
C ALA A 82 -1.37 -14.75 5.39
N GLU A 83 -1.02 -13.73 6.18
CA GLU A 83 -1.85 -13.28 7.31
C GLU A 83 -3.25 -12.85 6.85
N LEU A 84 -3.32 -12.10 5.75
CA LEU A 84 -4.60 -11.71 5.15
C LEU A 84 -5.39 -12.92 4.67
N GLU A 85 -4.76 -13.86 3.96
CA GLU A 85 -5.44 -15.06 3.46
C GLU A 85 -6.03 -15.88 4.61
N GLU A 86 -5.28 -16.06 5.69
CA GLU A 86 -5.76 -16.77 6.88
C GLU A 86 -6.96 -16.06 7.51
N SER A 87 -6.89 -14.73 7.67
CA SER A 87 -8.01 -13.94 8.17
C SER A 87 -9.26 -14.08 7.30
N LEU A 88 -9.12 -14.04 5.98
CA LEU A 88 -10.23 -14.22 5.04
C LEU A 88 -10.81 -15.63 5.07
N ARG A 89 -9.97 -16.67 5.22
CA ARG A 89 -10.43 -18.06 5.32
C ARG A 89 -11.32 -18.29 6.53
N THR A 90 -11.03 -17.61 7.64
CA THR A 90 -11.87 -17.65 8.84
C THR A 90 -13.13 -16.78 8.74
N ALA A 91 -13.20 -15.89 7.76
CA ALA A 91 -14.28 -14.95 7.55
C ALA A 91 -15.03 -15.28 6.26
N GLU A 92 -15.88 -16.31 6.29
CA GLU A 92 -16.83 -16.52 5.19
C GLU A 92 -17.81 -15.32 5.16
N PRO A 93 -17.83 -14.52 4.08
CA PRO A 93 -18.82 -13.47 3.96
C PRO A 93 -20.19 -14.14 3.95
N THR A 94 -21.05 -13.77 4.91
CA THR A 94 -22.45 -14.20 4.86
C THR A 94 -23.05 -13.74 3.53
N GLY A 95 -24.04 -14.46 3.00
CA GLY A 95 -24.72 -14.05 1.76
C GLY A 95 -25.17 -12.58 1.80
N GLY A 96 -25.71 -12.13 2.94
CA GLY A 96 -26.09 -10.74 3.16
C GLY A 96 -24.93 -9.73 3.10
N GLY A 97 -23.71 -10.13 3.54
CA GLY A 97 -22.52 -9.28 3.40
C GLY A 97 -22.10 -9.09 1.94
N GLN A 98 -22.22 -10.13 1.13
CA GLN A 98 -21.94 -10.06 -0.31
C GLN A 98 -22.98 -9.19 -1.03
N GLU A 99 -24.27 -9.37 -0.70
CA GLU A 99 -25.36 -8.54 -1.23
C GLU A 99 -25.18 -7.06 -0.88
N LEU A 100 -24.83 -6.75 0.37
CA LEU A 100 -24.56 -5.38 0.79
C LEU A 100 -23.35 -4.79 0.03
N ARG A 101 -22.25 -5.55 -0.10
CA ARG A 101 -21.06 -5.12 -0.85
C ARG A 101 -21.37 -4.86 -2.32
N ALA A 102 -22.25 -5.65 -2.94
CA ALA A 102 -22.70 -5.46 -4.32
C ALA A 102 -23.64 -4.25 -4.48
N ALA A 103 -24.39 -3.91 -3.44
CA ALA A 103 -25.28 -2.74 -3.42
C ALA A 103 -24.56 -1.40 -3.19
N LEU A 104 -23.29 -1.41 -2.74
CA LEU A 104 -22.52 -0.19 -2.52
C LEU A 104 -22.29 0.57 -3.84
N ARG A 105 -22.70 1.83 -3.85
CA ARG A 105 -22.52 2.76 -4.99
C ARG A 105 -21.48 3.83 -4.72
N GLY A 106 -21.00 3.98 -3.49
CA GLY A 106 -20.06 5.02 -3.10
C GLY A 106 -19.78 5.04 -1.62
N ASP A 107 -18.94 6.00 -1.21
CA ASP A 107 -18.56 6.24 0.18
C ASP A 107 -18.95 7.65 0.61
N CYS A 108 -19.66 7.76 1.74
CA CYS A 108 -20.17 9.02 2.28
C CYS A 108 -19.17 9.73 3.19
N HIS A 109 -18.06 9.08 3.56
CA HIS A 109 -17.16 9.58 4.60
C HIS A 109 -15.72 9.15 4.35
N LEU A 110 -14.90 10.09 3.86
CA LEU A 110 -13.53 9.84 3.49
C LEU A 110 -12.64 11.00 3.95
N HIS A 111 -11.51 10.67 4.57
CA HIS A 111 -10.50 11.63 5.03
C HIS A 111 -9.28 11.54 4.11
N SER A 112 -8.80 12.69 3.64
CA SER A 112 -7.59 12.78 2.81
C SER A 112 -6.39 13.23 3.62
N ASP A 113 -5.24 13.31 2.99
CA ASP A 113 -4.05 13.94 3.57
C ASP A 113 -4.17 15.47 3.74
N TRP A 114 -5.29 16.08 3.34
CA TRP A 114 -5.65 17.46 3.72
C TRP A 114 -6.22 17.55 5.14
N SER A 115 -6.53 16.40 5.75
CA SER A 115 -7.09 16.27 7.10
C SER A 115 -6.38 15.20 7.93
N ASP A 116 -7.10 14.31 8.60
CA ASP A 116 -6.55 13.21 9.41
C ASP A 116 -6.40 11.88 8.64
N GLY A 117 -6.68 11.91 7.33
CA GLY A 117 -6.48 10.80 6.42
C GLY A 117 -5.02 10.55 6.06
N GLY A 118 -4.82 9.55 5.18
CA GLY A 118 -3.49 9.06 4.81
C GLY A 118 -3.19 9.00 3.32
N ALA A 119 -4.14 9.41 2.46
CA ALA A 119 -4.04 9.30 1.01
C ALA A 119 -4.39 10.63 0.34
N SER A 120 -3.78 10.87 -0.82
CA SER A 120 -4.11 12.04 -1.64
C SER A 120 -5.51 11.92 -2.22
N ILE A 121 -6.15 13.06 -2.50
CA ILE A 121 -7.46 13.10 -3.15
C ILE A 121 -7.45 12.35 -4.49
N GLU A 122 -6.35 12.42 -5.25
CA GLU A 122 -6.21 11.72 -6.53
C GLU A 122 -6.21 10.19 -6.34
N ASP A 123 -5.42 9.68 -5.39
CA ASP A 123 -5.37 8.25 -5.09
C ASP A 123 -6.73 7.72 -4.63
N MET A 124 -7.43 8.49 -3.79
CA MET A 124 -8.78 8.18 -3.32
C MET A 124 -9.78 8.10 -4.47
N GLY A 125 -9.74 9.08 -5.40
CA GLY A 125 -10.60 9.08 -6.58
C GLY A 125 -10.34 7.88 -7.50
N ARG A 126 -9.08 7.54 -7.75
CA ARG A 126 -8.69 6.36 -8.55
C ARG A 126 -9.13 5.06 -7.89
N ALA A 127 -9.00 4.95 -6.57
CA ALA A 127 -9.46 3.80 -5.80
C ALA A 127 -10.99 3.66 -5.81
N ALA A 128 -11.73 4.75 -5.64
CA ALA A 128 -13.18 4.72 -5.71
C ALA A 128 -13.67 4.24 -7.09
N ALA A 129 -13.07 4.75 -8.17
CA ALA A 129 -13.39 4.32 -9.52
C ALA A 129 -13.07 2.83 -9.77
N SER A 130 -11.92 2.33 -9.31
CA SER A 130 -11.55 0.93 -9.47
C SER A 130 -12.45 -0.03 -8.69
N LEU A 131 -13.05 0.43 -7.58
CA LEU A 131 -14.04 -0.31 -6.81
C LEU A 131 -15.45 -0.30 -7.43
N GLY A 132 -15.66 0.47 -8.50
CA GLY A 132 -16.96 0.63 -9.17
C GLY A 132 -17.89 1.64 -8.48
N HIS A 133 -17.36 2.51 -7.61
CA HIS A 133 -18.17 3.55 -6.99
C HIS A 133 -18.56 4.62 -8.01
N ALA A 134 -19.85 4.98 -8.01
CA ALA A 134 -20.42 6.07 -8.81
C ALA A 134 -20.15 7.45 -8.19
N TRP A 135 -19.86 7.50 -6.89
CA TRP A 135 -19.58 8.72 -6.14
C TRP A 135 -18.70 8.44 -4.92
N ALA A 136 -18.03 9.47 -4.45
CA ALA A 136 -17.27 9.49 -3.20
C ALA A 136 -17.38 10.89 -2.63
N VAL A 137 -17.60 10.99 -1.32
CA VAL A 137 -17.67 12.28 -0.62
C VAL A 137 -16.36 12.49 0.11
N LEU A 138 -15.63 13.55 -0.26
CA LEU A 138 -14.48 14.01 0.51
C LEU A 138 -15.01 14.78 1.73
N THR A 139 -14.76 14.26 2.92
CA THR A 139 -15.11 14.88 4.19
C THR A 139 -13.88 15.53 4.82
N ASP A 140 -14.06 16.04 6.04
CA ASP A 140 -13.13 16.92 6.75
C ASP A 140 -11.79 16.29 7.11
#